data_AF-A0A959M9C9-F1
#
_entry.id   AF-A0A959M9C9-F1
#
_cell.length_a   1.000
_cell.length_b   1.000
_cell.length_c   1.000
_cell.angle_alpha   90.00
_cell.angle_beta   90.00
_cell.angle_gamma   90.00
#
_symmetry.space_group_name_H-M   'P 1'
#
loop_
_entity.id
_entity.type
_entity.pdbx_description
1 polymer ?
#
loop_
_entity_poly.entity_id
_entity_poly.type
_entity_poly.pdbx_seq_one_letter_code
_entity_poly.pdbx_strand_id
1 'polypeptide(L)' 'PNEKSGKDNVLVPDSNSVIWARFYDIDTNEPFFTGRDSERHKTIAEVENERRIGYAWYGTWPAKLIEKDYPRWKLKWGIN' A
#
# COMPACT_ATOMS: atom_id res chain seq x y z
N PRO A 1 -4.67 -21.04 5.70
CA PRO A 1 -5.62 -20.14 5.01
C PRO A 1 -6.89 -20.90 4.66
N ASN A 2 -8.07 -20.35 5.00
CA ASN A 2 -9.36 -21.00 4.72
C ASN A 2 -9.89 -20.69 3.30
N GLU A 3 -9.07 -20.03 2.49
CA GLU A 3 -9.42 -19.57 1.14
C GLU A 3 -9.24 -20.68 0.11
N LYS A 4 -10.12 -20.71 -0.91
CA LYS A 4 -10.11 -21.74 -1.95
C LYS A 4 -8.79 -21.81 -2.75
N SER A 5 -8.05 -20.70 -2.84
CA SER A 5 -6.77 -20.63 -3.54
C SER A 5 -5.62 -21.29 -2.76
N GLY A 6 -5.82 -21.63 -1.48
CA GLY A 6 -4.77 -22.13 -0.58
C GLY A 6 -3.75 -21.06 -0.14
N LYS A 7 -3.89 -19.81 -0.60
CA LYS A 7 -2.97 -18.70 -0.29
C LYS A 7 -3.77 -17.47 0.11
N ASP A 8 -3.14 -16.59 0.88
CA ASP A 8 -3.72 -15.29 1.17
C ASP A 8 -2.64 -14.27 1.48
N ASN A 9 -2.89 -13.02 1.08
CA ASN A 9 -2.07 -11.87 1.47
C ASN A 9 -2.85 -11.09 2.51
N VAL A 10 -2.31 -11.04 3.73
CA VAL A 10 -2.90 -10.34 4.86
C VAL A 10 -1.94 -9.28 5.37
N LEU A 11 -2.48 -8.18 5.89
CA LEU A 11 -1.69 -7.17 6.56
C LEU A 11 -1.33 -7.66 7.96
N VAL A 12 -0.03 -7.65 8.30
CA VAL A 12 0.48 -8.09 9.59
C VAL A 12 1.24 -6.94 10.25
N PRO A 13 1.00 -6.66 11.55
CA PRO A 13 1.80 -5.68 12.29
C PRO A 13 3.28 -6.08 12.34
N ASP A 14 4.16 -5.17 11.94
CA ASP A 14 5.61 -5.30 12.03
C ASP A 14 6.21 -3.93 12.36
N SER A 15 6.84 -3.82 13.52
CA SER A 15 7.44 -2.55 14.00
C SER A 15 8.68 -2.13 13.23
N ASN A 16 9.28 -3.02 12.45
CA ASN A 16 10.52 -2.77 11.70
C ASN A 16 10.26 -2.51 10.22
N SER A 17 8.99 -2.44 9.80
CA SER A 17 8.60 -2.31 8.40
C SER A 17 7.77 -1.06 8.17
N VAL A 18 8.02 -0.40 7.03
CA VAL A 18 7.19 0.69 6.52
C VAL A 18 6.73 0.32 5.11
N ILE A 19 5.43 0.32 4.93
CA ILE A 19 4.77 0.07 3.65
C ILE A 19 3.74 1.16 3.40
N TRP A 20 3.43 1.39 2.12
CA TRP A 20 2.43 2.35 1.68
C TRP A 20 1.32 1.61 0.95
N ALA A 21 0.08 2.04 1.17
CA ALA A 21 -1.03 1.59 0.37
C ALA A 21 -0.88 2.12 -1.06
N ARG A 22 -1.47 1.42 -2.02
CA ARG A 22 -1.43 1.85 -3.42
C ARG A 22 -2.37 3.01 -3.70
N PHE A 23 -3.46 3.11 -2.96
CA PHE A 23 -4.46 4.14 -3.10
C PHE A 23 -4.81 4.74 -1.73
N TYR A 24 -5.04 6.04 -1.74
CA TYR A 24 -5.40 6.83 -0.57
C TYR A 24 -6.59 7.70 -0.93
N ASP A 25 -7.49 7.90 0.04
CA ASP A 25 -8.53 8.90 -0.07
C ASP A 25 -7.94 10.30 -0.24
N ILE A 26 -8.53 11.11 -1.11
CA ILE A 26 -8.00 12.45 -1.40
C ILE A 26 -8.25 13.40 -0.22
N ASP A 27 -9.37 13.25 0.48
CA ASP A 27 -9.79 14.17 1.54
C ASP A 27 -9.16 13.78 2.89
N THR A 28 -9.08 12.49 3.20
CA THR A 28 -8.61 11.98 4.50
C THR A 28 -7.18 11.45 4.48
N ASN A 29 -6.62 11.19 3.29
CA ASN A 29 -5.33 10.52 3.12
C ASN A 29 -5.23 9.17 3.85
N GLU A 30 -6.38 8.50 4.04
CA GLU A 30 -6.46 7.14 4.56
C GLU A 30 -6.38 6.10 3.42
N PRO A 31 -5.73 4.94 3.63
CA PRO A 31 -5.79 3.84 2.68
C PRO A 31 -7.22 3.39 2.38
N PHE A 32 -7.49 3.01 1.13
CA PHE A 32 -8.71 2.30 0.77
C PHE A 32 -8.45 1.21 -0.26
N PHE A 33 -9.40 0.29 -0.38
CA PHE A 33 -9.32 -0.89 -1.24
C PHE A 33 -10.59 -1.02 -2.08
N THR A 34 -10.53 -1.80 -3.16
CA THR A 34 -11.70 -2.07 -4.02
C THR A 34 -11.62 -3.47 -4.59
N GLY A 35 -12.77 -4.12 -4.71
CA GLY A 35 -12.91 -5.43 -5.32
C GLY A 35 -13.32 -5.36 -6.78
N ARG A 36 -13.87 -6.45 -7.28
CA ARG A 36 -14.54 -6.48 -8.60
C ARG A 36 -15.93 -5.85 -8.57
N ASP A 37 -16.49 -5.72 -7.37
CA ASP A 37 -17.72 -4.98 -7.07
C ASP A 37 -17.61 -3.46 -7.33
N SER A 38 -16.39 -2.94 -7.45
CA SER A 38 -16.11 -1.50 -7.56
C SER A 38 -16.57 -0.71 -6.32
N GLU A 39 -16.79 -1.39 -5.20
CA GLU A 39 -17.14 -0.76 -3.93
C GLU A 39 -15.87 -0.44 -3.14
N ARG A 40 -15.97 0.63 -2.34
CA ARG A 40 -14.87 1.07 -1.50
C ARG A 40 -14.86 0.29 -0.20
N HIS A 41 -13.74 -0.37 0.05
CA HIS A 41 -13.49 -1.15 1.25
C HIS A 41 -12.47 -0.44 2.14
N LYS A 42 -12.69 -0.52 3.45
CA LYS A 42 -11.82 0.11 4.46
C LYS A 42 -10.61 -0.76 4.77
N THR A 43 -10.77 -2.08 4.66
CA THR A 43 -9.69 -3.02 4.95
C THR A 43 -9.45 -3.96 3.77
N ILE A 44 -8.20 -4.38 3.59
CA ILE A 44 -7.88 -5.34 2.52
C ILE A 44 -8.57 -6.71 2.73
N ALA A 45 -8.96 -7.03 3.97
CA ALA A 45 -9.65 -8.28 4.30
C ALA A 45 -11.07 -8.35 3.70
N GLU A 46 -11.70 -7.21 3.41
CA GLU A 46 -13.02 -7.11 2.78
C GLU A 46 -12.96 -7.41 1.27
N VAL A 47 -11.79 -7.27 0.63
CA VAL A 47 -11.57 -7.52 -0.79
C VAL A 47 -11.46 -9.02 -1.08
N GLU A 48 -11.92 -9.48 -2.24
CA GLU A 48 -11.94 -10.90 -2.60
C GLU A 48 -10.52 -11.49 -2.66
N ASN A 49 -10.34 -12.73 -2.18
CA ASN A 49 -9.01 -13.36 -2.06
C ASN A 49 -8.20 -13.33 -3.36
N GLU A 50 -8.84 -13.55 -4.51
CA GLU A 50 -8.22 -13.45 -5.84
C GLU A 50 -7.53 -12.10 -6.07
N ARG A 51 -8.17 -11.00 -5.64
CA ARG A 51 -7.62 -9.64 -5.71
C ARG A 51 -6.59 -9.36 -4.62
N ARG A 52 -6.74 -9.91 -3.42
CA ARG A 52 -5.72 -9.79 -2.35
C ARG A 52 -4.39 -10.42 -2.78
N ILE A 53 -4.43 -11.57 -3.45
CA ILE A 53 -3.23 -12.28 -3.91
C ILE A 53 -2.72 -11.81 -5.28
N GLY A 54 -3.62 -11.37 -6.16
CA GLY A 54 -3.31 -11.04 -7.55
C GLY A 54 -2.92 -9.59 -7.80
N TYR A 55 -3.04 -8.71 -6.81
CA TYR A 55 -2.76 -7.29 -6.95
C TYR A 55 -1.95 -6.75 -5.77
N ALA A 56 -0.93 -5.95 -6.09
CA ALA A 56 -0.11 -5.32 -5.07
C ALA A 56 -0.85 -4.10 -4.50
N TRP A 57 -1.48 -4.29 -3.33
CA TRP A 57 -2.19 -3.26 -2.57
C TRP A 57 -1.29 -2.45 -1.64
N TYR A 58 -0.19 -3.06 -1.20
CA TYR A 58 0.84 -2.41 -0.41
C TYR A 58 2.21 -2.61 -1.06
N GLY A 59 3.10 -1.64 -0.88
CA GLY A 59 4.46 -1.71 -1.38
C GLY A 59 5.39 -0.71 -0.72
N THR A 60 6.66 -0.78 -1.07
CA THR A 60 7.74 0.09 -0.57
C THR A 60 8.18 1.13 -1.60
N TRP A 61 7.36 1.36 -2.64
CA TRP A 61 7.70 2.21 -3.78
C TRP A 61 8.24 3.61 -3.41
N PRO A 62 7.68 4.30 -2.38
CA PRO A 62 8.19 5.61 -1.96
C PRO A 62 9.55 5.58 -1.25
N ALA A 63 10.02 4.42 -0.75
CA ALA A 63 11.20 4.35 0.11
C ALA A 63 12.45 4.94 -0.55
N LYS A 64 12.73 4.56 -1.81
CA LYS A 64 13.87 5.11 -2.57
C LYS A 64 13.78 6.62 -2.74
N LEU A 65 12.58 7.13 -3.02
CA LEU A 65 12.35 8.57 -3.17
C LEU A 65 12.69 9.31 -1.87
N ILE A 66 12.15 8.83 -0.75
CA ILE A 66 12.29 9.48 0.56
C ILE A 66 13.74 9.40 1.07
N GLU A 67 14.36 8.23 0.97
CA GLU A 67 15.67 7.96 1.58
C GLU A 67 16.84 8.47 0.75
N LYS A 68 16.71 8.51 -0.59
CA LYS A 68 17.84 8.79 -1.49
C LYS A 68 17.58 9.96 -2.42
N ASP A 69 16.51 9.88 -3.20
CA ASP A 69 16.33 10.82 -4.31
C ASP A 69 15.97 12.23 -3.81
N TYR A 70 15.09 12.33 -2.80
CA TYR A 70 14.69 13.60 -2.20
C TYR A 70 15.82 14.30 -1.45
N PRO A 71 16.59 13.65 -0.53
CA PRO A 71 17.75 14.27 0.11
C PRO A 71 18.79 14.74 -0.91
N ARG A 72 19.08 13.93 -1.94
CA ARG A 72 20.01 14.30 -3.01
C ARG A 72 19.54 15.52 -3.80
N TRP A 73 18.25 15.57 -4.13
CA TRP A 73 17.66 16.73 -4.81
C TRP A 73 17.76 17.98 -3.93
N LYS A 74 17.41 17.87 -2.64
CA LYS A 74 17.46 18.98 -1.69
C LYS A 74 18.87 19.53 -1.51
N LEU A 75 19.90 18.68 -1.44
CA LEU A 75 21.30 19.12 -1.37
C LEU A 75 21.74 19.87 -2.63
N LYS A 76 21.21 19.52 -3.80
CA LYS A 76 21.60 20.12 -5.07
C LYS A 76 20.83 21.41 -5.38
N TRP A 77 19.55 21.46 -5.01
CA TRP A 77 18.59 22.46 -5.48
C TRP A 77 17.72 23.09 -4.40
N GLY A 78 17.73 22.54 -3.19
CA GLY A 78 16.97 23.09 -2.07
C GLY A 78 17.58 24.42 -1.67
N ILE A 79 17.09 25.50 -2.25
CA ILE A 79 17.43 26.87 -1.86
C ILE A 79 17.02 27.02 -0.40
N ASN A 80 18.00 27.37 0.45
CA ASN A 80 17.75 27.77 1.84
C ASN A 80 16.95 29.07 1.88
#